data_AF-A0ABD3TX39-F1
#
_entry.id   AF-A0ABD3TX39-F1
#
_cell.length_a   1.000
_cell.length_b   1.000
_cell.length_c   1.000
_cell.angle_alpha   90.00
_cell.angle_beta   90.00
_cell.angle_gamma   90.00
#
_symmetry.space_group_name_H-M   'P 1'
#
loop_
_entity.id
_entity.type
_entity.pdbx_description
1 polymer ?
#
loop_
_entity_poly.entity_id
_entity_poly.type
_entity_poly.pdbx_seq_one_letter_code
_entity_poly.pdbx_strand_id
1 'polypeptide(L)'
;MSSGLVRIALECEKVHPPRGGKAAMRLFREPLWTMYCNGRKCGYAVSRECGESDWHVLSTVQSVSVGAGVIPLVEDGRKGASEGELLYMRARFERVVGNRDSEAFYMLNPDGNGGPELSIFLLRV
;
A
#
# COMPACT_ATOMS: atom_id res chain seq x y z
N MET A 1 7.70 14.13 -19.36
CA MET A 1 7.21 14.15 -17.97
C MET A 1 8.34 13.58 -17.13
N SER A 2 8.89 14.32 -16.16
CA SER A 2 10.00 13.83 -15.33
C SER A 2 9.45 12.77 -14.37
N SER A 3 9.56 11.49 -14.71
CA SER A 3 9.07 10.37 -13.89
C SER A 3 10.07 10.09 -12.75
N GLY A 4 9.97 10.88 -11.68
CA GLY A 4 10.71 10.57 -10.46
C GLY A 4 10.14 9.29 -9.82
N LEU A 5 10.96 8.24 -9.72
CA LEU A 5 10.61 6.97 -9.07
C LEU A 5 9.98 7.24 -7.68
N VAL A 6 8.72 6.86 -7.48
CA VAL A 6 7.99 7.07 -6.23
C VAL A 6 8.34 5.96 -5.25
N ARG A 7 8.72 6.33 -4.03
CA ARG A 7 9.05 5.42 -2.94
C ARG A 7 8.15 5.71 -1.75
N ILE A 8 7.34 4.74 -1.36
CA ILE A 8 6.50 4.79 -0.17
C ILE A 8 7.16 3.92 0.89
N ALA A 9 7.48 4.48 2.06
CA ALA A 9 7.90 3.70 3.22
C ALA A 9 6.84 3.80 4.32
N LEU A 10 6.46 2.66 4.87
CA LEU A 10 5.61 2.50 6.03
C LEU A 10 6.49 2.01 7.17
N GLU A 11 6.73 2.87 8.14
CA GLU A 11 7.62 2.60 9.28
C GLU A 11 6.81 2.45 10.57
N CYS A 12 7.11 1.43 11.36
CA CYS A 12 6.59 1.25 12.71
C CYS A 12 7.72 0.94 13.69
N GLU A 13 7.54 1.23 14.96
CA GLU A 13 8.58 1.01 15.97
C GLU A 13 8.63 -0.46 16.42
N LYS A 14 9.83 -0.98 16.67
CA LYS A 14 10.02 -2.28 17.33
C LYS A 14 9.54 -2.24 18.78
N VAL A 15 8.31 -2.69 19.01
CA VAL A 15 7.84 -2.99 20.36
C VAL A 15 8.56 -4.25 20.85
N HIS A 16 9.46 -4.10 21.82
CA HIS A 16 10.05 -5.24 22.52
C HIS A 16 8.98 -5.86 23.41
N PRO A 17 8.51 -7.09 23.14
CA PRO A 17 7.57 -7.73 24.05
C PRO A 17 8.26 -7.95 25.40
N PRO A 18 7.57 -7.74 26.53
CA PRO A 18 8.10 -8.11 27.84
C PRO A 18 8.49 -9.60 27.83
N ARG A 19 9.56 -9.96 28.54
CA ARG A 19 10.09 -11.34 28.61
C ARG A 19 8.94 -12.32 28.88
N GLY A 20 8.61 -13.17 27.91
CA GLY A 20 7.50 -14.15 27.97
C GLY A 20 6.24 -13.78 27.15
N GLY A 21 6.23 -12.65 26.45
CA GLY A 21 5.09 -12.18 25.64
C GLY A 21 5.00 -12.79 24.23
N LYS A 22 3.76 -12.80 23.70
CA LYS A 22 3.31 -13.36 22.41
C LYS A 22 4.33 -13.21 21.26
N ALA A 23 4.38 -14.24 20.40
CA ALA A 23 5.14 -14.22 19.15
C ALA A 23 4.99 -12.88 18.42
N ALA A 24 6.13 -12.33 17.95
CA ALA A 24 6.16 -11.06 17.22
C ALA A 24 5.09 -11.04 16.12
N MET A 25 4.28 -9.99 16.12
CA MET A 25 3.20 -9.80 15.15
C MET A 25 3.79 -9.82 13.73
N ARG A 26 3.06 -10.40 12.77
CA ARG A 26 3.47 -10.34 11.35
C ARG A 26 3.55 -8.88 10.92
N LEU A 27 4.55 -8.54 10.10
CA LEU A 27 4.81 -7.16 9.69
C LEU A 27 3.55 -6.46 9.14
N PHE A 28 2.80 -7.07 8.22
CA PHE A 28 1.53 -6.52 7.70
C PHE A 28 0.40 -6.30 8.72
N ARG A 29 0.49 -6.93 9.89
CA ARG A 29 -0.56 -6.82 10.92
C ARG A 29 -0.30 -5.69 11.90
N GLU A 30 0.78 -4.91 11.73
CA GLU A 30 1.01 -3.74 12.57
C GLU A 30 -0.13 -2.72 12.39
N PRO A 31 -0.68 -2.19 13.49
CA PRO A 31 -1.90 -1.39 13.45
C PRO A 31 -1.67 0.03 12.95
N LEU A 32 -0.46 0.57 13.10
CA LEU A 32 -0.13 1.96 12.82
C LEU A 32 1.26 2.06 12.18
N TRP A 33 1.34 2.88 11.15
CA TRP A 33 2.53 3.14 10.36
C TRP A 33 2.72 4.64 10.19
N THR A 34 3.96 5.10 10.29
CA THR A 34 4.34 6.42 9.78
C THR A 34 4.64 6.27 8.29
N MET A 35 3.98 7.07 7.46
CA MET A 35 4.16 7.03 6.02
C MET A 35 5.16 8.09 5.57
N TYR A 36 6.12 7.68 4.75
CA TYR A 36 7.06 8.54 4.07
C TYR A 36 6.91 8.39 2.55
N CYS A 37 6.88 9.51 1.82
CA CYS A 37 6.98 9.53 0.38
C CYS A 37 8.30 10.17 -0.03
N ASN A 38 9.14 9.44 -0.77
CA ASN A 38 10.46 9.89 -1.21
C ASN A 38 11.32 10.48 -0.06
N GLY A 39 11.29 9.82 1.10
CA GLY A 39 12.04 10.21 2.30
C GLY A 39 11.41 11.34 3.13
N ARG A 40 10.27 11.90 2.71
CA ARG A 40 9.55 12.93 3.47
C ARG A 40 8.35 12.33 4.19
N LYS A 41 8.20 12.62 5.48
CA LYS A 41 7.03 12.20 6.26
C LYS A 41 5.76 12.84 5.67
N CYS A 42 4.79 12.01 5.30
CA CYS A 42 3.53 12.43 4.68
C CYS A 42 2.32 12.24 5.59
N GLY A 43 2.43 11.42 6.63
CA GLY A 43 1.34 11.20 7.58
C GLY A 43 1.43 9.85 8.27
N TYR A 44 0.26 9.30 8.59
CA TYR A 44 0.11 7.98 9.20
C TYR A 44 -0.80 7.11 8.35
N ALA A 45 -0.55 5.80 8.36
CA ALA A 45 -1.44 4.80 7.79
C ALA A 45 -1.87 3.83 8.89
N VAL A 46 -3.14 3.44 8.88
CA VAL A 46 -3.71 2.49 9.84
C VAL A 46 -4.11 1.21 9.13
N SER A 47 -3.82 0.07 9.75
CA SER A 47 -4.31 -1.21 9.26
C SER A 47 -5.80 -1.32 9.53
N ARG A 48 -6.57 -1.74 8.52
CA ARG A 48 -8.02 -1.97 8.63
C ARG A 48 -8.42 -3.17 7.78
N GLU A 49 -9.53 -3.80 8.17
CA GLU A 49 -10.16 -4.83 7.35
C GLU A 49 -10.91 -4.19 6.17
N CYS A 50 -11.02 -4.93 5.06
CA CYS A 50 -11.77 -4.49 3.88
C CYS A 50 -13.26 -4.45 4.20
N GLY A 51 -13.87 -3.28 4.05
CA GLY A 51 -15.32 -3.09 4.11
C GLY A 51 -16.00 -3.40 2.78
N GLU A 52 -17.33 -3.27 2.73
CA GLU A 52 -18.12 -3.53 1.51
C GLU A 52 -17.66 -2.70 0.32
N SER A 53 -17.34 -1.41 0.53
CA SER A 53 -16.84 -0.53 -0.51
C SER A 53 -15.48 -0.99 -1.07
N ASP A 54 -14.59 -1.50 -0.21
CA ASP A 54 -13.30 -2.03 -0.63
C ASP A 54 -13.48 -3.30 -1.47
N TRP A 55 -14.35 -4.20 -1.02
CA TRP A 55 -14.69 -5.41 -1.76
C TRP A 55 -15.33 -5.11 -3.11
N HIS A 56 -16.20 -4.11 -3.18
CA HIS A 56 -16.77 -3.64 -4.44
C HIS A 56 -15.66 -3.20 -5.41
N VAL A 57 -14.76 -2.32 -4.97
CA VAL A 57 -13.61 -1.87 -5.79
C VAL A 57 -12.74 -3.05 -6.23
N LEU A 58 -12.36 -3.93 -5.30
CA LEU A 58 -11.54 -5.11 -5.60
C LEU A 58 -12.20 -6.06 -6.61
N SER A 59 -13.52 -6.25 -6.49
CA SER A 59 -14.33 -7.03 -7.44
C SER A 59 -14.40 -6.37 -8.82
N THR A 60 -14.64 -5.04 -8.87
CA THR A 60 -14.71 -4.30 -10.14
C THR A 60 -13.41 -4.39 -10.91
N VAL A 61 -12.26 -4.28 -10.24
CA VAL A 61 -10.95 -4.30 -10.91
C VAL A 61 -10.44 -5.71 -11.16
N GLN A 62 -11.14 -6.77 -10.73
CA GLN A 62 -10.62 -8.14 -10.69
C GLN A 62 -10.20 -8.70 -12.06
N SER A 63 -10.85 -8.27 -13.15
CA SER A 63 -10.55 -8.70 -14.53
C SER A 63 -9.41 -7.93 -15.18
N VAL A 64 -8.99 -6.80 -14.60
CA VAL A 64 -7.93 -5.95 -15.14
C VAL A 64 -6.57 -6.56 -14.80
N SER A 65 -5.70 -6.82 -15.77
CA SER A 65 -4.37 -7.39 -15.46
C SER A 65 -3.38 -6.33 -14.99
N VAL A 66 -3.22 -5.27 -15.80
CA VAL A 66 -2.38 -4.11 -15.54
C VAL A 66 -3.05 -2.90 -16.20
N GLY A 67 -3.06 -1.74 -15.54
CA GLY A 67 -3.61 -0.51 -16.09
C GLY A 67 -4.03 0.48 -15.01
N ALA A 68 -4.56 1.61 -15.44
CA ALA A 68 -5.22 2.59 -14.57
C ALA A 68 -6.61 2.90 -15.12
N GLY A 69 -7.52 3.32 -14.26
CA GLY A 69 -8.89 3.65 -14.67
C GLY A 69 -9.66 4.36 -13.57
N VAL A 70 -10.94 4.58 -13.86
CA VAL A 70 -11.89 5.24 -12.96
C VAL A 70 -13.05 4.28 -12.69
N ILE A 71 -13.47 4.19 -11.43
CA ILE A 71 -14.67 3.48 -11.01
C ILE A 71 -15.68 4.52 -10.54
N PRO A 72 -16.86 4.62 -11.16
CA PRO A 72 -17.90 5.49 -10.63
C PRO A 72 -18.37 4.95 -9.28
N LEU A 73 -18.26 5.76 -8.24
CA LEU A 73 -18.82 5.50 -6.92
C LEU A 73 -20.25 6.03 -6.89
N VAL A 74 -21.22 5.13 -6.77
CA VAL A 74 -22.62 5.51 -6.55
C VAL A 74 -22.72 6.02 -5.11
N GLU A 75 -23.08 7.29 -4.92
CA GLU A 75 -23.19 7.88 -3.58
C GLU A 75 -24.30 7.19 -2.76
N ASP A 76 -23.95 6.40 -1.76
CA ASP A 76 -24.85 6.02 -0.66
C ASP A 76 -24.88 7.11 0.44
N GLY A 77 -25.08 8.37 0.02
CA GLY A 77 -25.44 9.49 0.91
C GLY A 77 -24.42 9.90 1.99
N ARG A 78 -23.19 9.36 1.98
CA ARG A 78 -22.14 9.74 2.94
C ARG A 78 -21.10 10.63 2.25
N LYS A 79 -21.37 11.93 2.28
CA LYS A 79 -20.46 13.02 1.87
C LYS A 79 -19.06 12.80 2.45
N GLY A 80 -18.10 12.56 1.58
CA GLY A 80 -16.71 12.39 2.00
C GLY A 80 -15.73 12.14 0.86
N ALA A 81 -15.38 13.23 0.16
CA ALA A 81 -14.22 13.42 -0.72
C ALA A 81 -14.32 12.97 -2.19
N SER A 82 -14.42 14.01 -3.04
CA SER A 82 -14.17 14.08 -4.49
C SER A 82 -15.22 13.41 -5.38
N GLU A 83 -15.90 14.24 -6.18
CA GLU A 83 -16.85 13.91 -7.27
C GLU A 83 -16.92 12.42 -7.65
N GLY A 84 -17.83 11.65 -7.04
CA GLY A 84 -18.41 10.40 -7.55
C GLY A 84 -17.53 9.33 -8.21
N GLU A 85 -16.20 9.41 -8.12
CA GLU A 85 -15.27 8.68 -8.99
C GLU A 85 -14.01 8.29 -8.21
N LEU A 86 -13.69 7.00 -8.25
CA LEU A 86 -12.47 6.44 -7.66
C LEU A 86 -11.46 6.11 -8.76
N LEU A 87 -10.31 6.78 -8.69
CA LEU A 87 -9.16 6.48 -9.54
C LEU A 87 -8.43 5.25 -8.99
N TYR A 88 -8.09 4.31 -9.85
CA TYR A 88 -7.30 3.14 -9.47
C TYR A 88 -6.16 2.88 -10.45
N MET A 89 -5.13 2.20 -9.93
CA MET A 89 -4.07 1.59 -10.72
C MET A 89 -3.93 0.14 -10.26
N ARG A 90 -3.86 -0.78 -11.22
CA ARG A 90 -3.53 -2.18 -11.01
C ARG A 90 -2.22 -2.49 -11.73
N ALA A 91 -1.28 -3.06 -11.00
CA ALA A 91 0.01 -3.46 -11.53
C ALA A 91 0.48 -4.76 -10.87
N ARG A 92 1.48 -5.40 -11.46
CA ARG A 92 2.16 -6.54 -10.84
C ARG A 92 3.30 -6.02 -9.98
N PHE A 93 3.52 -6.67 -8.84
CA PHE A 93 4.60 -6.35 -7.94
C PHE A 93 5.45 -7.58 -7.66
N GLU A 94 6.76 -7.40 -7.63
CA GLU A 94 7.67 -8.36 -7.03
C GLU A 94 7.74 -8.10 -5.52
N ARG A 95 7.44 -9.14 -4.73
CA ARG A 95 7.54 -9.09 -3.27
C ARG A 95 8.89 -9.65 -2.84
N VAL A 96 9.66 -8.85 -2.12
CA VAL A 96 10.95 -9.23 -1.54
C VAL A 96 10.86 -9.17 -0.02
N VAL A 97 11.08 -10.31 0.63
CA VAL A 97 11.11 -10.40 2.09
C VAL A 97 12.56 -10.32 2.56
N GLY A 98 12.92 -9.23 3.24
CA GLY A 98 14.26 -9.05 3.77
C GLY A 98 14.47 -9.85 5.04
N ASN A 99 13.63 -9.60 6.05
CA ASN A 99 13.61 -10.32 7.32
C ASN A 99 12.23 -10.18 8.00
N ARG A 100 12.11 -10.58 9.27
CA ARG A 100 10.84 -10.47 10.04
C ARG A 100 10.34 -9.02 10.20
N ASP A 101 11.21 -8.05 10.02
CA ASP A 101 11.00 -6.63 10.25
C ASP A 101 11.03 -5.81 8.94
N SER A 102 11.22 -6.45 7.77
CA SER A 102 11.37 -5.74 6.51
C SER A 102 10.83 -6.53 5.31
N GLU A 103 9.94 -5.89 4.57
CA GLU A 103 9.42 -6.37 3.29
C GLU A 103 9.32 -5.21 2.27
N ALA A 104 9.52 -5.53 0.99
CA ALA A 104 9.43 -4.57 -0.11
C ALA A 104 8.58 -5.11 -1.26
N PHE A 105 7.91 -4.19 -1.95
CA PHE A 105 7.17 -4.43 -3.18
C PHE A 105 7.68 -3.52 -4.27
N TYR A 106 8.14 -4.11 -5.36
CA TYR A 106 8.63 -3.38 -6.53
C TYR A 106 7.64 -3.54 -7.67
N MET A 107 7.11 -2.43 -8.18
CA MET A 107 6.24 -2.48 -9.36
C MET A 107 7.03 -3.02 -10.55
N LEU A 108 6.49 -4.03 -11.21
CA LEU A 108 7.08 -4.63 -12.40
C LEU A 108 6.70 -3.79 -13.63
N ASN A 109 7.71 -3.30 -14.34
CA ASN A 109 7.54 -2.61 -15.60
C ASN A 109 7.37 -3.65 -16.73
N PRO A 110 6.29 -3.57 -17.55
CA PRO A 110 6.07 -4.51 -18.64
C PRO A 110 7.18 -4.46 -19.71
N ASP A 111 7.81 -3.29 -19.88
CA ASP A 111 8.84 -3.07 -20.89
C ASP A 111 10.26 -3.49 -20.43
N GLY A 112 10.41 -3.91 -19.17
CA GLY A 112 11.68 -4.39 -18.60
C GLY A 112 12.83 -3.38 -18.54
N ASN A 113 12.62 -2.15 -19.03
CA ASN A 113 13.63 -1.10 -19.07
C ASN A 113 13.42 -0.09 -17.94
N GLY A 114 14.50 0.25 -17.21
CA GLY A 114 14.43 1.14 -16.04
C GLY A 114 13.91 0.46 -14.77
N GLY A 115 14.39 0.92 -13.62
CA GLY A 115 13.97 0.40 -12.31
C GLY A 115 12.48 0.65 -11.99
N PRO A 116 11.98 0.12 -10.86
CA PRO A 116 10.56 0.18 -10.52
C PRO A 116 10.08 1.62 -10.34
N GLU A 117 9.06 2.03 -11.10
CA GLU A 117 8.49 3.38 -11.03
C GLU A 117 7.83 3.67 -9.68
N LEU A 118 7.32 2.61 -9.02
CA LEU A 118 6.79 2.64 -7.66
C LEU A 118 7.42 1.52 -6.84
N SER A 119 7.92 1.88 -5.65
CA SER A 119 8.37 0.93 -4.64
C SER A 119 7.67 1.19 -3.31
N ILE A 120 7.26 0.13 -2.62
CA ILE A 120 6.62 0.20 -1.30
C ILE A 120 7.46 -0.61 -0.30
N PHE A 121 7.83 -0.01 0.82
CA PHE A 121 8.63 -0.62 1.87
C PHE A 121 7.83 -0.67 3.16
N LEU A 122 7.81 -1.83 3.80
CA LEU A 122 7.32 -1.98 5.17
C LEU A 122 8.53 -2.24 6.04
N LEU A 123 8.74 -1.38 7.04
CA LEU A 123 9.89 -1.43 7.92
C LEU A 123 9.44 -1.36 9.37
N ARG A 124 9.91 -2.28 10.18
CA ARG A 124 9.87 -2.18 11.63
C ARG A 124 11.26 -1.73 12.10
N VAL A 125 11.36 -0.50 12.55
CA VAL A 125 12.61 0.18 12.95
C VAL A 125 12.80 0.17 14.46
#